data_AF-A0A560GJJ9-F1
#
_entry.id   AF-A0A560GJJ9-F1
#
_cell.length_a   1.000
_cell.length_b   1.000
_cell.length_c   1.000
_cell.angle_alpha   90.00
_cell.angle_beta   90.00
_cell.angle_gamma   90.00
#
_symmetry.space_group_name_H-M   'P 1'
#
loop_
_entity.id
_entity.type
_entity.pdbx_description
1 polymer ?
#
loop_
_entity_poly.entity_id
_entity_poly.type
_entity_poly.pdbx_seq_one_letter_code
_entity_poly.pdbx_strand_id
1 'polypeptide(L)'
;MPHHPLTLGITGHRPNRLAFNRLSDLAGDVGDLLDRLRDFAPPGNSLTLVSSLAEGADRIAASAALARLVALVCPLPFPIDEYCRDFADAASVAEFHSLLARAREVVILPGRRDGTATAYALAGGWMLDHVGLLIAIWDGGASAGAGGTRDLIGQALARGIPVIWLHATEEFPPRLLRPQVGVSCNEGENLDNSTLRLLLASWTALTDDGGQDAAF
;
A
#
# COMPACT_ATOMS: atom_id res chain seq x y z
N MET A 1 23.63 -5.79 12.33
CA MET A 1 23.23 -5.22 11.02
C MET A 1 21.88 -4.54 11.21
N PRO A 2 21.65 -3.31 10.75
CA PRO A 2 20.32 -2.73 10.78
C PRO A 2 19.44 -3.49 9.77
N HIS A 3 18.40 -4.13 10.27
CA HIS A 3 17.38 -4.76 9.45
C HIS A 3 16.57 -3.67 8.73
N HIS A 4 16.53 -3.69 7.40
CA HIS A 4 15.68 -2.75 6.65
C HIS A 4 14.21 -3.10 6.94
N PRO A 5 13.40 -2.19 7.52
CA PRO A 5 12.00 -2.48 7.79
C PRO A 5 11.26 -2.78 6.48
N LEU A 6 10.44 -3.83 6.51
CA LEU A 6 9.59 -4.18 5.36
C LEU A 6 8.45 -3.16 5.30
N THR A 7 8.58 -2.21 4.38
CA THR A 7 7.67 -1.07 4.24
C THR A 7 6.72 -1.33 3.07
N LEU A 8 5.43 -1.31 3.39
CA LEU A 8 4.31 -1.70 2.54
C LEU A 8 3.51 -0.46 2.15
N GLY A 9 3.30 -0.21 0.87
CA GLY A 9 2.33 0.78 0.40
C GLY A 9 0.93 0.18 0.30
N ILE A 10 -0.12 1.00 0.40
CA ILE A 10 -1.48 0.60 0.03
C ILE A 10 -2.04 1.58 -1.02
N THR A 11 -2.72 1.01 -2.01
CA THR A 11 -3.59 1.75 -2.93
C THR A 11 -4.84 0.93 -3.19
N GLY A 12 -5.95 1.59 -3.50
CA GLY A 12 -7.14 0.84 -3.90
C GLY A 12 -8.38 1.68 -4.15
N HIS A 13 -9.50 0.97 -4.27
CA HIS A 13 -10.79 1.57 -4.56
C HIS A 13 -11.37 2.35 -3.36
N ARG A 14 -12.03 3.46 -3.68
CA ARG A 14 -12.91 4.21 -2.77
C ARG A 14 -14.18 3.38 -2.47
N PRO A 15 -14.95 3.68 -1.40
CA PRO A 15 -16.05 2.83 -0.95
C PRO A 15 -17.10 2.53 -2.01
N ASN A 16 -17.36 3.47 -2.92
CA ASN A 16 -18.32 3.30 -4.01
C ASN A 16 -17.94 2.24 -5.06
N ARG A 17 -16.70 1.74 -5.03
CA ARG A 17 -16.20 0.67 -5.91
C ARG A 17 -15.77 -0.60 -5.15
N LEU A 18 -16.04 -0.66 -3.85
CA LEU A 18 -15.87 -1.86 -3.05
C LEU A 18 -17.22 -2.57 -2.94
N ALA A 19 -17.24 -3.88 -3.18
CA ALA A 19 -18.47 -4.63 -2.99
C ALA A 19 -18.78 -4.78 -1.49
N PHE A 20 -20.00 -4.44 -1.07
CA PHE A 20 -20.37 -4.42 0.36
C PHE A 20 -20.13 -5.77 1.05
N ASN A 21 -20.44 -6.86 0.37
CA ASN A 21 -20.20 -8.23 0.85
C ASN A 21 -18.72 -8.57 1.03
N ARG A 22 -17.80 -7.82 0.41
CA ARG A 22 -16.35 -8.04 0.52
C ARG A 22 -15.66 -7.20 1.58
N LEU A 23 -16.35 -6.25 2.24
CA LEU A 23 -15.68 -5.35 3.18
C LEU A 23 -15.06 -6.08 4.37
N SER A 24 -15.80 -7.03 4.96
CA SER A 24 -15.29 -7.85 6.07
C SER A 24 -14.18 -8.78 5.59
N ASP A 25 -14.38 -9.42 4.43
CA ASP A 25 -13.41 -10.35 3.86
C ASP A 25 -12.11 -9.64 3.50
N LEU A 26 -12.16 -8.47 2.88
CA LEU A 26 -10.97 -7.67 2.55
C LEU A 26 -10.19 -7.25 3.80
N ALA A 27 -10.88 -6.92 4.90
CA ALA A 27 -10.21 -6.63 6.17
C ALA A 27 -9.51 -7.89 6.73
N GLY A 28 -10.14 -9.05 6.59
CA GLY A 28 -9.55 -10.37 6.89
C GLY A 28 -8.33 -10.67 6.01
N ASP A 29 -8.50 -10.57 4.68
CA ASP A 29 -7.47 -10.82 3.66
C ASP A 29 -6.22 -9.96 3.88
N VAL A 30 -6.39 -8.66 4.14
CA VAL A 30 -5.27 -7.77 4.47
C VAL A 30 -4.64 -8.17 5.79
N GLY A 31 -5.44 -8.54 6.77
CA GLY A 31 -4.97 -9.01 8.06
C GLY A 31 -4.09 -10.25 7.94
N ASP A 32 -4.59 -11.28 7.30
CA ASP A 32 -3.91 -12.55 7.06
C ASP A 32 -2.63 -12.35 6.24
N LEU A 33 -2.67 -11.43 5.26
CA LEU A 33 -1.49 -11.04 4.51
C LEU A 33 -0.42 -10.42 5.42
N LEU A 34 -0.79 -9.49 6.30
CA LEU A 34 0.14 -8.85 7.23
C LEU A 34 0.74 -9.85 8.22
N ASP A 35 -0.05 -10.81 8.70
CA ASP A 35 0.42 -11.88 9.59
C ASP A 35 1.41 -12.79 8.86
N ARG A 36 1.08 -13.24 7.65
CA ARG A 36 2.00 -14.03 6.81
C ARG A 36 3.29 -13.28 6.48
N LEU A 37 3.21 -11.99 6.11
CA LEU A 37 4.38 -11.16 5.85
C LEU A 37 5.28 -11.07 7.08
N ARG A 38 4.71 -10.96 8.27
CA ARG A 38 5.47 -10.95 9.53
C ARG A 38 6.14 -12.29 9.81
N ASP A 39 5.42 -13.39 9.62
CA ASP A 39 5.91 -14.74 9.90
C ASP A 39 7.05 -15.16 8.97
N PHE A 40 7.03 -14.70 7.72
CA PHE A 40 8.08 -14.99 6.74
C PHE A 40 9.14 -13.90 6.62
N ALA A 41 8.94 -12.73 7.25
CA ALA A 41 9.99 -11.72 7.31
C ALA A 41 11.17 -12.22 8.14
N PRO A 42 12.40 -11.79 7.81
CA PRO A 42 13.57 -12.14 8.60
C PRO A 42 13.41 -11.69 10.07
N PRO A 43 13.97 -12.46 11.04
CA PRO A 43 13.94 -12.06 12.44
C PRO A 43 14.47 -10.65 12.64
N GLY A 44 13.73 -9.81 13.38
CA GLY A 44 14.09 -8.42 13.64
C GLY A 44 13.50 -7.40 12.66
N ASN A 45 12.88 -7.83 11.56
CA ASN A 45 12.16 -6.92 10.66
C ASN A 45 10.81 -6.49 11.27
N SER A 46 10.63 -5.18 11.42
CA SER A 46 9.30 -4.61 11.68
C SER A 46 8.57 -4.29 10.38
N LEU A 47 7.26 -4.53 10.34
CA LEU A 47 6.40 -4.07 9.25
C LEU A 47 6.02 -2.59 9.47
N THR A 48 5.97 -1.83 8.37
CA THR A 48 5.35 -0.50 8.32
C THR A 48 4.38 -0.45 7.16
N LEU A 49 3.19 0.09 7.37
CA LEU A 49 2.23 0.43 6.32
C LEU A 49 2.30 1.94 6.01
N VAL A 50 2.37 2.29 4.73
CA VAL A 50 2.31 3.64 4.19
C VAL A 50 0.96 3.81 3.49
N SER A 51 0.14 4.74 3.96
CA SER A 51 -1.25 4.94 3.50
C SER A 51 -1.62 6.43 3.53
N SER A 52 -2.29 6.92 2.49
CA SER A 52 -2.80 8.31 2.51
C SER A 52 -4.11 8.43 3.30
N LEU A 53 -4.66 7.32 3.81
CA LEU A 53 -5.93 7.25 4.56
C LEU A 53 -7.16 7.75 3.79
N ALA A 54 -7.11 7.66 2.46
CA ALA A 54 -8.28 7.80 1.61
C ALA A 54 -9.40 6.85 2.06
N GLU A 55 -10.67 7.23 1.86
CA GLU A 55 -11.78 6.33 2.16
C GLU A 55 -11.67 5.00 1.38
N GLY A 56 -12.12 3.89 1.98
CA GLY A 56 -12.09 2.58 1.35
C GLY A 56 -10.81 1.80 1.65
N ALA A 57 -10.13 1.33 0.59
CA ALA A 57 -8.99 0.41 0.70
C ALA A 57 -7.90 0.87 1.68
N ASP A 58 -7.50 2.14 1.61
CA ASP A 58 -6.48 2.74 2.48
C ASP A 58 -6.84 2.62 3.97
N ARG A 59 -8.11 2.88 4.35
CA ARG A 59 -8.58 2.79 5.74
C ARG A 59 -8.82 1.36 6.21
N ILE A 60 -9.24 0.47 5.32
CA ILE A 60 -9.32 -0.98 5.59
C ILE A 60 -7.92 -1.49 5.97
N ALA A 61 -6.92 -1.19 5.14
CA ALA A 61 -5.56 -1.62 5.41
C ALA A 61 -4.95 -0.95 6.65
N ALA A 62 -5.17 0.36 6.84
CA ALA A 62 -4.69 1.06 8.02
C ALA A 62 -5.27 0.49 9.33
N SER A 63 -6.57 0.19 9.34
CA SER A 63 -7.23 -0.42 10.50
C SER A 63 -6.66 -1.81 10.80
N ALA A 64 -6.50 -2.65 9.76
CA ALA A 64 -5.92 -3.99 9.89
C ALA A 64 -4.47 -3.96 10.37
N ALA A 65 -3.66 -3.02 9.88
CA ALA A 65 -2.29 -2.79 10.30
C ALA A 65 -2.20 -2.37 11.77
N LEU A 66 -2.97 -1.34 12.16
CA LEU A 66 -2.96 -0.83 13.52
C LEU A 66 -3.47 -1.87 14.54
N ALA A 67 -4.44 -2.71 14.17
CA ALA A 67 -4.91 -3.83 15.01
C ALA A 67 -3.81 -4.88 15.28
N ARG A 68 -2.81 -4.96 14.41
CA ARG A 68 -1.66 -5.88 14.49
C ARG A 68 -0.39 -5.23 14.99
N LEU A 69 -0.46 -3.99 15.48
CA LEU A 69 0.70 -3.19 15.89
C LEU A 69 1.73 -2.99 14.75
N VAL A 70 1.28 -3.03 13.50
CA VAL A 70 2.07 -2.56 12.35
C VAL A 70 2.08 -1.03 12.39
N ALA A 71 3.26 -0.43 12.30
CA ALA A 71 3.39 1.02 12.30
C ALA A 71 2.74 1.63 11.06
N LEU A 72 2.11 2.79 11.20
CA LEU A 72 1.44 3.51 10.12
C LEU A 72 2.17 4.83 9.82
N VAL A 73 2.47 5.08 8.55
CA VAL A 73 3.03 6.35 8.04
C VAL A 73 2.06 6.95 7.02
N CYS A 74 1.75 8.24 7.17
CA CYS A 74 0.70 8.88 6.39
C CYS A 74 1.23 10.05 5.55
N PRO A 75 1.61 9.81 4.27
CA PRO A 75 1.82 10.88 3.32
C PRO A 75 0.47 11.46 2.88
N LEU A 76 0.21 12.71 3.21
CA LEU A 76 -1.02 13.40 2.85
C LEU A 76 -0.78 14.33 1.65
N PRO A 77 -1.66 14.31 0.64
CA PRO A 77 -1.50 15.14 -0.55
C PRO A 77 -1.72 16.64 -0.29
N PHE A 78 -2.40 16.99 0.81
CA PHE A 78 -2.72 18.35 1.21
C PHE A 78 -2.56 18.51 2.73
N PRO A 79 -2.59 19.76 3.25
CA PRO A 79 -2.88 19.99 4.66
C PRO A 79 -4.16 19.26 5.10
N ILE A 80 -4.17 18.83 6.37
CA ILE A 80 -5.19 17.95 6.95
C ILE A 80 -6.61 18.49 6.73
N ASP A 81 -6.83 19.77 7.02
CA ASP A 81 -8.12 20.44 6.89
C ASP A 81 -8.61 20.52 5.44
N GLU A 82 -7.69 20.73 4.49
CA GLU A 82 -8.01 20.71 3.06
C GLU A 82 -8.33 19.29 2.59
N TYR A 83 -7.58 18.29 3.06
CA TYR A 83 -7.81 16.90 2.69
C TYR A 83 -9.15 16.36 3.21
N CYS A 84 -9.54 16.75 4.43
CA CYS A 84 -10.83 16.37 5.02
C CYS A 84 -12.05 16.81 4.18
N ARG A 85 -11.90 17.82 3.30
CA ARG A 85 -12.96 18.26 2.39
C ARG A 85 -13.25 17.25 1.27
N ASP A 86 -12.39 16.24 1.08
CA ASP A 86 -12.57 15.17 0.09
C ASP A 86 -13.36 13.97 0.63
N PHE A 87 -13.76 14.00 1.90
CA PHE A 87 -14.47 12.91 2.56
C PHE A 87 -15.97 13.14 2.58
N ALA A 88 -16.74 12.04 2.56
CA ALA A 88 -18.17 12.08 2.32
C ALA A 88 -18.97 12.86 3.38
N ASP A 89 -18.63 12.67 4.66
CA ASP A 89 -19.36 13.25 5.78
C ASP A 89 -18.50 13.38 7.05
N ALA A 90 -19.10 13.93 8.12
CA ALA A 90 -18.45 14.14 9.40
C ALA A 90 -18.00 12.83 10.09
N ALA A 91 -18.68 11.71 9.84
CA ALA A 91 -18.28 10.42 10.39
C ALA A 91 -17.01 9.92 9.71
N SER A 92 -16.92 10.08 8.38
CA SER A 92 -15.72 9.77 7.61
C SER A 92 -14.52 10.64 8.01
N VAL A 93 -14.75 11.93 8.27
CA VAL A 93 -13.72 12.84 8.81
C VAL A 93 -13.25 12.39 10.21
N ALA A 94 -14.19 11.99 11.08
CA ALA A 94 -13.86 11.49 12.41
C ALA A 94 -13.04 10.18 12.37
N GLU A 95 -13.40 9.24 11.48
CA GLU A 95 -12.64 8.01 11.24
C GLU A 95 -11.21 8.32 10.78
N PHE A 96 -11.05 9.22 9.80
CA PHE A 96 -9.75 9.66 9.32
C PHE A 96 -8.89 10.22 10.46
N HIS A 97 -9.42 11.13 11.29
CA HIS A 97 -8.69 11.68 12.42
C HIS A 97 -8.32 10.62 13.47
N SER A 98 -9.22 9.65 13.73
CA SER A 98 -8.96 8.54 14.64
C SER A 98 -7.79 7.67 14.18
N LEU A 99 -7.72 7.37 12.87
CA LEU A 99 -6.60 6.62 12.27
C LEU A 99 -5.32 7.45 12.26
N LEU A 100 -5.40 8.71 11.83
CA LEU A 100 -4.25 9.62 11.72
C LEU A 100 -3.60 9.87 13.08
N ALA A 101 -4.37 9.97 14.17
CA ALA A 101 -3.87 10.14 15.53
C ALA A 101 -3.03 8.95 16.03
N ARG A 102 -3.15 7.78 15.37
CA ARG A 102 -2.38 6.56 15.67
C ARG A 102 -1.21 6.35 14.71
N ALA A 103 -1.05 7.22 13.72
CA ALA A 103 0.09 7.16 12.82
C ALA A 103 1.39 7.46 13.57
N ARG A 104 2.43 6.67 13.28
CA ARG A 104 3.79 6.93 13.78
C ARG A 104 4.34 8.24 13.20
N GLU A 105 3.99 8.53 11.95
CA GLU A 105 4.48 9.69 11.23
C GLU A 105 3.41 10.19 10.24
N VAL A 106 3.31 11.51 10.11
CA VAL A 106 2.43 12.18 9.15
C VAL A 106 3.30 13.14 8.34
N VAL A 107 3.29 12.96 7.01
CA VAL A 107 4.07 13.77 6.07
C VAL A 107 3.10 14.57 5.22
N ILE A 108 3.07 15.89 5.39
CA ILE A 108 2.20 16.76 4.59
C ILE A 108 2.98 17.20 3.35
N LEU A 109 2.53 16.79 2.18
CA LEU A 109 3.16 17.12 0.91
C LEU A 109 2.66 18.47 0.37
N PRO A 110 3.45 19.17 -0.47
CA PRO A 110 3.13 20.53 -0.93
C PRO A 110 2.10 20.55 -2.07
N GLY A 111 1.10 19.67 -2.04
CA GLY A 111 0.03 19.65 -3.02
C GLY A 111 -0.94 20.82 -2.84
N ARG A 112 -1.53 21.27 -3.95
CA ARG A 112 -2.46 22.40 -3.97
C ARG A 112 -3.80 22.01 -4.59
N ARG A 113 -4.87 22.65 -4.12
CA ARG A 113 -6.24 22.33 -4.55
C ARG A 113 -6.55 22.68 -6.00
N ASP A 114 -5.86 23.67 -6.55
CA ASP A 114 -5.91 24.01 -7.98
C ASP A 114 -5.19 22.97 -8.87
N GLY A 115 -4.44 22.02 -8.27
CA GLY A 115 -3.71 20.94 -8.93
C GLY A 115 -3.96 19.58 -8.29
N THR A 116 -5.22 19.25 -7.99
CA THR A 116 -5.61 18.03 -7.25
C THR A 116 -4.99 16.74 -7.80
N ALA A 117 -5.03 16.53 -9.12
CA ALA A 117 -4.44 15.34 -9.74
C ALA A 117 -2.92 15.25 -9.49
N THR A 118 -2.20 16.38 -9.58
CA THR A 118 -0.77 16.46 -9.28
C THR A 118 -0.49 16.21 -7.80
N ALA A 119 -1.31 16.73 -6.89
CA ALA A 119 -1.16 16.50 -5.45
C ALA A 119 -1.29 15.01 -5.08
N TYR A 120 -2.29 14.32 -5.64
CA TYR A 120 -2.45 12.88 -5.47
C TYR A 120 -1.29 12.09 -6.11
N ALA A 121 -0.84 12.50 -7.30
CA ALA A 121 0.33 11.87 -7.93
C ALA A 121 1.62 12.07 -7.12
N LEU A 122 1.80 13.22 -6.46
CA LEU A 122 2.92 13.46 -5.55
C LEU A 122 2.86 12.54 -4.32
N ALA A 123 1.68 12.35 -3.72
CA ALA A 123 1.52 11.42 -2.60
C ALA A 123 1.78 9.96 -3.01
N GLY A 124 1.26 9.54 -4.16
CA GLY A 124 1.53 8.22 -4.72
C GLY A 124 3.01 8.01 -5.05
N GLY A 125 3.66 9.01 -5.68
CA GLY A 125 5.09 8.97 -5.99
C GLY A 125 5.94 8.86 -4.73
N TRP A 126 5.66 9.71 -3.73
CA TRP A 126 6.33 9.65 -2.44
C TRP A 126 6.18 8.26 -1.80
N MET A 127 4.96 7.68 -1.80
CA MET A 127 4.76 6.33 -1.28
C MET A 127 5.64 5.31 -2.00
N LEU A 128 5.66 5.32 -3.34
CA LEU A 128 6.46 4.38 -4.13
C LEU A 128 7.96 4.52 -3.89
N ASP A 129 8.44 5.73 -3.57
CA ASP A 129 9.86 5.96 -3.26
C ASP A 129 10.25 5.46 -1.85
N HIS A 130 9.29 5.11 -1.00
CA HIS A 130 9.50 4.71 0.41
C HIS A 130 9.03 3.29 0.74
N VAL A 131 8.50 2.55 -0.24
CA VAL A 131 8.00 1.18 -0.06
C VAL A 131 8.76 0.23 -0.99
N GLY A 132 8.88 -1.03 -0.61
CA GLY A 132 9.36 -2.07 -1.55
C GLY A 132 8.33 -3.16 -1.83
N LEU A 133 7.13 -3.06 -1.27
CA LEU A 133 5.98 -3.88 -1.63
C LEU A 133 4.74 -3.00 -1.65
N LEU A 134 3.91 -3.13 -2.69
CA LEU A 134 2.62 -2.43 -2.77
C LEU A 134 1.48 -3.44 -2.59
N ILE A 135 0.52 -3.12 -1.72
CA ILE A 135 -0.76 -3.81 -1.65
C ILE A 135 -1.74 -3.02 -2.53
N ALA A 136 -2.45 -3.71 -3.42
CA ALA A 136 -3.45 -3.12 -4.29
C ALA A 136 -4.81 -3.79 -4.07
N ILE A 137 -5.82 -3.03 -3.64
CA ILE A 137 -7.22 -3.50 -3.55
C ILE A 137 -8.00 -2.92 -4.73
N TRP A 138 -8.19 -3.73 -5.77
CA TRP A 138 -8.66 -3.26 -7.07
C TRP A 138 -9.47 -4.35 -7.79
N ASP A 139 -10.37 -3.96 -8.70
CA ASP A 139 -11.27 -4.85 -9.43
C ASP A 139 -10.71 -5.31 -10.79
N GLY A 140 -9.45 -5.00 -11.13
CA GLY A 140 -8.87 -5.32 -12.43
C GLY A 140 -9.34 -4.43 -13.59
N GLY A 141 -10.26 -3.49 -13.33
CA GLY A 141 -10.89 -2.63 -14.32
C GLY A 141 -10.06 -1.39 -14.70
N ALA A 142 -10.33 -0.78 -15.86
CA ALA A 142 -9.60 0.40 -16.34
C ALA A 142 -9.51 1.55 -15.30
N SER A 143 -8.43 2.33 -15.36
CA SER A 143 -8.26 3.48 -14.47
C SER A 143 -9.40 4.48 -14.69
N ALA A 144 -9.91 5.07 -13.61
CA ALA A 144 -10.94 6.12 -13.68
C ALA A 144 -10.37 7.51 -14.09
N GLY A 145 -9.07 7.58 -14.39
CA GLY A 145 -8.35 8.80 -14.78
C GLY A 145 -6.84 8.68 -14.51
N ALA A 146 -6.08 9.71 -14.85
CA ALA A 146 -4.65 9.78 -14.56
C ALA A 146 -4.41 9.84 -13.04
N GLY A 147 -3.52 8.99 -12.52
CA GLY A 147 -3.19 8.91 -11.09
C GLY A 147 -4.11 7.99 -10.27
N GLY A 148 -4.93 7.18 -10.94
CA GLY A 148 -5.74 6.15 -10.27
C GLY A 148 -4.92 4.92 -9.86
N THR A 149 -5.56 3.99 -9.16
CA THR A 149 -4.95 2.75 -8.64
C THR A 149 -4.15 1.98 -9.69
N ARG A 150 -4.68 1.82 -10.91
CA ARG A 150 -3.99 1.12 -12.00
C ARG A 150 -2.69 1.80 -12.42
N ASP A 151 -2.70 3.13 -12.49
CA ASP A 151 -1.51 3.89 -12.87
C ASP A 151 -0.42 3.77 -11.80
N LEU A 152 -0.81 3.76 -10.52
CA LEU A 152 0.11 3.57 -9.41
C LEU A 152 0.69 2.14 -9.38
N ILE A 153 -0.12 1.11 -9.69
CA ILE A 153 0.35 -0.26 -9.87
C ILE A 153 1.38 -0.34 -11.00
N GLY A 154 1.09 0.23 -12.16
CA GLY A 154 2.01 0.24 -13.31
C GLY A 154 3.33 0.96 -12.97
N GLN A 155 3.24 2.08 -12.26
CA GLN A 155 4.37 2.84 -11.74
C GLN A 155 5.21 2.07 -10.71
N ALA A 156 4.58 1.27 -9.85
CA ALA A 156 5.27 0.41 -8.89
C ALA A 156 6.06 -0.67 -9.62
N LEU A 157 5.40 -1.38 -10.55
CA LEU A 157 6.03 -2.43 -11.34
C LEU A 157 7.19 -1.89 -12.19
N ALA A 158 7.05 -0.70 -12.78
CA ALA A 158 8.12 -0.04 -13.53
C ALA A 158 9.34 0.33 -12.66
N ARG A 159 9.13 0.58 -11.36
CA ARG A 159 10.19 0.83 -10.35
C ARG A 159 10.78 -0.45 -9.76
N GLY A 160 10.36 -1.64 -10.20
CA GLY A 160 10.82 -2.89 -9.61
C GLY A 160 10.10 -3.26 -8.30
N ILE A 161 9.00 -2.57 -7.96
CA ILE A 161 8.24 -2.82 -6.74
C ILE A 161 7.18 -3.90 -7.02
N PRO A 162 7.27 -5.08 -6.40
CA PRO A 162 6.23 -6.10 -6.49
C PRO A 162 4.89 -5.60 -5.93
N VAL A 163 3.78 -6.11 -6.47
CA VAL A 163 2.43 -5.75 -6.04
C VAL A 163 1.65 -6.98 -5.63
N ILE A 164 1.09 -6.98 -4.42
CA ILE A 164 0.12 -7.97 -3.98
C ILE A 164 -1.27 -7.42 -4.26
N TRP A 165 -1.98 -8.06 -5.18
CA TRP A 165 -3.31 -7.69 -5.61
C TRP A 165 -4.37 -8.51 -4.88
N LEU A 166 -5.27 -7.80 -4.18
CA LEU A 166 -6.51 -8.30 -3.62
C LEU A 166 -7.68 -7.81 -4.48
N HIS A 167 -8.54 -8.73 -4.90
CA HIS A 167 -9.63 -8.38 -5.78
C HIS A 167 -10.79 -7.73 -5.01
N ALA A 168 -11.19 -6.52 -5.41
CA ALA A 168 -12.07 -5.64 -4.63
C ALA A 168 -13.55 -6.06 -4.59
N THR A 169 -14.01 -6.90 -5.54
CA THR A 169 -15.44 -7.22 -5.73
C THR A 169 -15.73 -8.72 -5.69
N GLU A 170 -14.87 -9.53 -6.30
CA GLU A 170 -14.96 -11.00 -6.35
C GLU A 170 -13.90 -11.69 -5.51
N GLU A 171 -14.27 -12.78 -4.84
CA GLU A 171 -13.39 -13.57 -3.98
C GLU A 171 -12.42 -14.40 -4.82
N PHE A 172 -11.19 -13.90 -4.95
CA PHE A 172 -10.08 -14.60 -5.57
C PHE A 172 -8.91 -14.69 -4.59
N PRO A 173 -8.10 -15.76 -4.66
CA PRO A 173 -6.85 -15.82 -3.93
C PRO A 173 -5.99 -14.57 -4.21
N PRO A 174 -5.30 -14.01 -3.22
CA PRO A 174 -4.35 -12.93 -3.43
C PRO A 174 -3.34 -13.29 -4.53
N ARG A 175 -3.04 -12.35 -5.42
CA ARG A 175 -2.11 -12.55 -6.54
C ARG A 175 -0.88 -11.67 -6.41
N LEU A 176 0.28 -12.21 -6.77
CA LEU A 176 1.53 -11.45 -6.87
C LEU A 176 1.75 -11.01 -8.32
N LEU A 177 1.84 -9.69 -8.52
CA LEU A 177 2.31 -9.08 -9.76
C LEU A 177 3.80 -8.77 -9.62
N ARG A 178 4.62 -9.35 -10.50
CA ARG A 178 6.08 -9.12 -10.50
C ARG A 178 6.47 -8.05 -11.51
N PRO A 179 7.55 -7.30 -11.24
CA PRO A 179 8.22 -6.47 -12.24
C PRO A 179 8.78 -7.37 -13.34
N GLN A 180 8.06 -7.50 -14.45
CA GLN A 180 8.53 -8.22 -15.64
C GLN A 180 8.15 -7.43 -16.89
N VAL A 181 9.04 -7.44 -17.89
CA VAL A 181 8.78 -6.82 -19.18
C VAL A 181 7.62 -7.57 -19.86
N GLY A 182 6.51 -6.87 -20.11
CA GLY A 182 5.37 -7.40 -20.87
C GLY A 182 4.28 -8.11 -20.07
N VAL A 183 4.36 -8.18 -18.74
CA VAL A 183 3.29 -8.76 -17.91
C VAL A 183 2.17 -7.72 -17.72
N SER A 184 0.95 -8.12 -18.07
CA SER A 184 -0.26 -7.31 -17.86
C SER A 184 -0.55 -7.13 -16.37
N CYS A 185 -1.10 -5.99 -15.97
CA CYS A 185 -1.50 -5.69 -14.59
C CYS A 185 -2.51 -6.71 -14.01
N ASN A 186 -3.06 -7.58 -14.87
CA ASN A 186 -4.10 -8.56 -14.54
C ASN A 186 -3.57 -10.01 -14.56
N GLU A 187 -2.26 -10.22 -14.78
CA GLU A 187 -1.61 -11.52 -14.90
C GLU A 187 -0.58 -11.73 -13.78
N GLY A 188 -1.06 -12.05 -12.58
CA GLY A 188 -0.23 -12.43 -11.43
C GLY A 188 -0.23 -13.93 -11.12
N GLU A 189 0.80 -14.40 -10.43
CA GLU A 189 0.82 -15.76 -9.86
C GLU A 189 0.04 -15.79 -8.52
N ASN A 190 -0.44 -16.96 -8.10
CA ASN A 190 -1.09 -17.10 -6.81
C ASN A 190 -0.09 -16.87 -5.67
N LEU A 191 -0.49 -16.08 -4.67
CA LEU A 191 0.35 -15.78 -3.50
C LEU A 191 0.21 -16.87 -2.42
N ASP A 192 0.85 -18.02 -2.65
CA ASP A 192 1.03 -19.04 -1.63
C ASP A 192 2.25 -18.76 -0.73
N ASN A 193 2.49 -19.62 0.27
CA ASN A 193 3.61 -19.45 1.22
C ASN A 193 4.98 -19.61 0.55
N SER A 194 5.09 -20.37 -0.53
CA SER A 194 6.34 -20.56 -1.27
C SER A 194 6.67 -19.30 -2.06
N THR A 195 5.70 -18.74 -2.77
CA THR A 195 5.83 -17.48 -3.52
C THR A 195 6.20 -16.33 -2.59
N LEU A 196 5.54 -16.24 -1.43
CA LEU A 196 5.82 -15.21 -0.43
C LEU A 196 7.23 -15.33 0.17
N ARG A 197 7.69 -16.55 0.47
CA ARG A 197 9.07 -16.79 0.93
C ARG A 197 10.10 -16.38 -0.11
N LEU A 198 9.89 -16.73 -1.38
CA LEU A 198 10.80 -16.35 -2.46
C LEU A 198 10.86 -14.84 -2.65
N LEU A 199 9.71 -14.16 -2.54
CA LEU A 199 9.63 -12.71 -2.58
C LEU A 199 10.49 -12.07 -1.48
N LEU A 200 10.31 -12.50 -0.23
CA LEU A 200 11.04 -11.94 0.92
C LEU A 200 12.54 -12.33 0.92
N ALA A 201 12.90 -13.50 0.41
CA ALA A 201 14.30 -13.91 0.27
C ALA A 201 15.09 -13.02 -0.72
N SER A 202 14.44 -12.56 -1.80
CA SER A 202 15.06 -11.59 -2.71
C SER A 202 15.31 -10.23 -2.05
N TRP A 203 14.50 -9.87 -1.06
CA TRP A 203 14.68 -8.64 -0.29
C TRP A 203 15.93 -8.69 0.60
N THR A 204 16.14 -9.82 1.29
CA THR A 204 17.34 -10.00 2.13
C THR A 204 18.64 -9.96 1.34
N ALA A 205 18.66 -10.57 0.15
CA ALA A 205 19.85 -10.59 -0.68
C ALA A 205 20.29 -9.20 -1.14
N LEU A 206 19.33 -8.30 -1.43
CA LEU A 206 19.61 -6.92 -1.83
C LEU A 206 20.09 -6.05 -0.66
N THR A 207 19.70 -6.36 0.57
CA THR A 207 20.14 -5.60 1.76
C THR A 207 21.51 -6.02 2.28
N ASP A 208 21.96 -7.24 1.98
CA ASP A 208 23.29 -7.73 2.38
C ASP A 208 24.43 -7.20 1.48
N ASP A 209 24.14 -6.84 0.22
CA ASP A 209 25.14 -6.38 -0.75
C ASP A 209 25.53 -4.89 -0.58
N GLY A 210 24.75 -4.12 0.19
CA GLY A 210 25.02 -2.70 0.46
C GLY A 210 26.06 -2.41 1.56
N GLY A 211 26.72 -3.44 2.10
CA GLY A 211 27.66 -3.34 3.22
C GLY A 211 29.15 -3.29 2.84
N GLN A 212 29.50 -3.39 1.56
CA GLN A 212 30.89 -3.33 1.08
C GLN A 212 30.98 -2.39 -0.13
N ASP A 213 30.91 -1.08 0.10
CA ASP A 213 31.67 -0.07 -0.67
C ASP A 213 31.31 1.34 -0.21
N ALA A 214 32.04 1.84 0.79
CA ALA A 214 32.29 3.27 1.00
C ALA A 214 33.42 3.42 2.03
N ALA A 215 34.63 3.08 1.62
CA ALA A 215 35.85 3.51 2.29
C ALA A 215 36.74 4.21 1.26
N PHE A 216 36.48 5.50 1.01
CA PHE A 216 37.47 6.48 0.53
C PHE A 216 37.08 7.88 1.01
#